data_AF-A0A2Z4JVY1-F1
#
_entry.id   AF-A0A2Z4JVY1-F1
#
_cell.length_a   1.000
_cell.length_b   1.000
_cell.length_c   1.000
_cell.angle_alpha   90.00
_cell.angle_beta   90.00
_cell.angle_gamma   90.00
#
_symmetry.space_group_name_H-M   'P 1'
#
loop_
_entity.id
_entity.type
_entity.pdbx_description
1 polymer ?
#
loop_
_entity_poly.entity_id
_entity_poly.type
_entity_poly.pdbx_seq_one_letter_code
_entity_poly.pdbx_strand_id
1 'polypeptide(L)' 'MPNWSYLIARLISAIGSWLDASNLRNRVYQLDEENEILRTALEDVQRMDPEGRIGWYAKETLDHIAANRK' A
#
# COMPACT_ATOMS: atom_id res chain seq x y z
N MET A 1 -40.79 -22.75 -8.13
CA MET A 1 -39.93 -23.25 -7.04
C MET A 1 -38.85 -22.20 -6.78
N PRO A 2 -38.64 -21.72 -5.55
CA PRO A 2 -37.59 -20.76 -5.27
C PRO A 2 -36.24 -21.36 -5.68
N ASN A 3 -35.50 -20.68 -6.56
CA ASN A 3 -34.19 -21.12 -7.05
C ASN A 3 -33.14 -20.92 -5.96
N TRP A 4 -33.19 -21.75 -4.93
CA TRP A 4 -32.25 -21.78 -3.81
C TRP A 4 -30.79 -21.86 -4.28
N SER A 5 -30.52 -22.59 -5.38
CA SER A 5 -29.20 -22.66 -6.00
C SER A 5 -28.68 -21.32 -6.52
N TYR A 6 -29.55 -20.48 -7.09
CA TYR A 6 -29.17 -19.14 -7.57
C TYR A 6 -28.90 -18.19 -6.39
N LEU A 7 -29.68 -18.30 -5.32
CA LEU A 7 -29.50 -17.51 -4.11
C LEU A 7 -28.17 -17.86 -3.41
N ILE A 8 -27.86 -19.16 -3.31
CA ILE A 8 -26.60 -19.67 -2.75
C ILE A 8 -25.40 -19.26 -3.62
N ALA A 9 -25.52 -19.33 -4.95
CA ALA A 9 -24.46 -18.89 -5.86
C ALA A 9 -24.13 -17.39 -5.69
N ARG A 10 -25.16 -16.52 -5.58
CA ARG A 10 -24.96 -15.09 -5.30
C ARG A 10 -24.28 -14.84 -3.96
N LEU A 11 -24.63 -15.61 -2.94
CA LEU A 11 -24.00 -15.52 -1.61
C LEU A 11 -22.52 -15.92 -1.66
N ILE A 12 -22.18 -17.04 -2.33
CA ILE A 12 -20.80 -17.50 -2.46
C ILE A 12 -19.95 -16.51 -3.27
N SER A 13 -20.47 -15.98 -4.39
CA SER A 13 -19.77 -14.96 -5.18
C SER A 13 -19.56 -13.65 -4.42
N ALA A 14 -20.55 -13.21 -3.63
CA ALA A 14 -20.41 -12.02 -2.79
C ALA A 14 -19.37 -12.21 -1.69
N ILE A 15 -19.35 -13.38 -1.03
CA ILE A 15 -18.35 -13.71 0.00
C ILE A 15 -16.95 -13.83 -0.62
N GLY A 16 -16.81 -14.48 -1.77
CA GLY A 16 -15.53 -14.57 -2.49
C GLY A 16 -14.99 -13.21 -2.90
N SER A 17 -15.83 -12.32 -3.42
CA SER A 17 -15.47 -10.94 -3.76
C SER A 17 -15.06 -10.12 -2.53
N TRP A 18 -15.71 -10.34 -1.37
CA TRP A 18 -15.36 -9.66 -0.13
C TRP A 18 -14.05 -10.17 0.47
N LEU A 19 -13.79 -11.48 0.42
CA LEU A 19 -12.52 -12.07 0.86
C LEU A 19 -11.35 -11.61 0.00
N ASP A 20 -11.53 -11.54 -1.31
CA ASP A 20 -10.49 -11.06 -2.24
C ASP A 20 -10.22 -9.56 -2.04
N ALA A 21 -11.29 -8.75 -1.90
CA ALA A 21 -11.17 -7.34 -1.55
C ALA A 21 -10.53 -7.11 -0.17
N SER A 22 -10.79 -7.99 0.79
CA SER A 22 -10.20 -7.93 2.15
C SER A 22 -8.71 -8.29 2.12
N ASN A 23 -8.32 -9.32 1.36
CA ASN A 23 -6.92 -9.69 1.17
C ASN A 23 -6.15 -8.58 0.42
N LEU A 24 -6.75 -8.00 -0.62
CA LEU A 24 -6.20 -6.84 -1.30
C LEU A 24 -6.07 -5.65 -0.36
N ARG A 25 -7.09 -5.36 0.45
CA ARG A 25 -7.07 -4.28 1.45
C ARG A 25 -5.98 -4.48 2.50
N ASN A 26 -5.83 -5.70 3.03
CA ASN A 26 -4.77 -6.04 3.98
C ASN A 26 -3.39 -5.87 3.35
N ARG A 27 -3.20 -6.29 2.09
CA ARG A 27 -1.95 -6.08 1.36
C ARG A 27 -1.67 -4.60 1.09
N VAL A 28 -2.69 -3.82 0.75
CA VAL A 28 -2.57 -2.37 0.57
C VAL A 28 -2.19 -1.71 1.89
N TYR A 29 -2.80 -2.10 3.02
CA TYR A 29 -2.40 -1.56 4.33
C TYR A 29 -0.99 -1.96 4.74
N GLN A 30 -0.59 -3.21 4.50
CA GLN A 30 0.80 -3.64 4.73
C GLN A 30 1.79 -2.85 3.86
N LEU A 31 1.45 -2.64 2.59
CA LEU A 31 2.28 -1.82 1.69
C LEU A 31 2.32 -0.35 2.12
N ASP A 32 1.25 0.20 2.68
CA ASP A 32 1.22 1.57 3.19
C ASP A 32 2.11 1.71 4.43
N GLU A 33 2.04 0.75 5.36
CA GLU A 33 2.90 0.68 6.54
C GLU A 33 4.38 0.51 6.16
N GLU A 34 4.69 -0.39 5.22
CA GLU A 34 6.05 -0.56 4.70
C GLU A 34 6.57 0.71 4.02
N ASN A 35 5.72 1.41 3.25
CA ASN A 35 6.09 2.69 2.64
C ASN A 35 6.36 3.78 3.69
N GLU A 36 5.60 3.83 4.78
CA GLU A 36 5.82 4.81 5.86
C GLU A 36 7.16 4.55 6.58
N ILE A 37 7.49 3.29 6.85
CA ILE A 37 8.76 2.89 7.45
C ILE A 37 9.93 3.27 6.53
N LEU A 38 9.84 2.94 5.24
CA LEU A 38 10.87 3.27 4.26
C LEU A 38 11.05 4.79 4.09
N ARG A 39 9.96 5.56 4.12
CA ARG A 39 10.04 7.03 4.06
C ARG A 39 10.77 7.59 5.27
N THR A 40 10.45 7.11 6.46
CA THR A 40 11.13 7.54 7.70
C THR A 40 12.62 7.21 7.65
N ALA A 41 12.99 6.03 7.15
CA ALA A 41 14.40 5.66 6.99
C ALA A 41 15.13 6.58 6.01
N LEU A 42 14.50 6.97 4.89
CA LEU A 42 15.08 7.92 3.94
C LEU A 42 15.24 9.32 4.53
N GLU A 43 14.27 9.79 5.32
CA GLU A 43 14.36 11.06 6.04
C GLU A 43 15.53 11.06 7.04
N ASP A 44 15.74 9.94 7.73
CA ASP A 44 16.87 9.79 8.66
C ASP A 44 18.21 9.72 7.93
N VAL A 45 18.30 9.00 6.80
CA VAL A 45 19.49 8.99 5.94
C VAL A 45 19.82 10.40 5.45
N GLN A 46 18.82 11.18 5.04
CA GLN A 46 19.00 12.57 4.64
C GLN A 46 19.51 13.43 5.82
N ARG A 47 19.01 13.21 7.04
CA ARG A 47 19.50 13.92 8.24
C ARG A 47 20.93 13.55 8.61
N MET A 48 21.31 12.29 8.43
CA MET A 48 22.64 11.79 8.77
C MET A 48 23.71 12.23 7.77
N ASP A 49 23.34 12.41 6.49
CA ASP A 49 24.26 12.80 5.42
C ASP A 49 23.71 13.96 4.57
N PRO A 50 23.47 15.16 5.14
CA PRO A 50 22.72 16.23 4.47
C PRO A 50 23.40 16.80 3.22
N GLU A 51 24.73 16.70 3.13
CA GLU A 51 25.53 17.24 2.02
C GLU A 51 26.20 16.14 1.19
N GLY A 52 26.15 14.89 1.62
CA GLY A 52 26.75 13.78 0.89
C GLY A 52 25.83 13.16 -0.15
N ARG A 53 26.43 12.32 -0.99
CA ARG A 53 25.75 11.71 -2.14
C ARG A 53 24.55 10.87 -1.71
N ILE A 54 24.63 10.21 -0.56
CA ILE A 54 23.56 9.32 -0.10
C ILE A 54 22.36 10.13 0.38
N GLY A 55 22.57 11.22 1.12
CA GLY A 55 21.47 12.11 1.49
C GLY A 55 20.85 12.84 0.29
N TRP A 56 21.63 13.14 -0.75
CA TRP A 56 21.09 13.66 -2.01
C TRP A 56 20.12 12.66 -2.68
N TYR A 57 20.52 11.39 -2.81
CA TYR A 57 19.63 10.35 -3.36
C TYR A 57 18.39 10.11 -2.50
N ALA A 58 18.54 10.17 -1.17
CA ALA A 58 17.40 10.04 -0.25
C ALA A 58 16.40 11.18 -0.44
N LYS A 59 16.89 12.42 -0.55
CA LYS A 59 16.06 13.60 -0.83
C LYS A 59 15.36 13.50 -2.17
N GLU A 60 16.07 13.15 -3.23
CA GLU A 60 15.49 12.99 -4.58
C GLU A 60 14.36 11.95 -4.56
N THR A 61 14.58 10.82 -3.89
CA THR A 61 13.56 9.76 -3.73
C THR A 61 12.33 10.27 -2.97
N LEU A 62 12.52 11.02 -1.87
CA LEU A 62 11.42 11.62 -1.11
C LEU A 62 10.63 12.64 -1.94
N ASP A 63 11.31 13.47 -2.73
CA ASP A 63 10.69 14.47 -3.60
C ASP A 63 9.84 13.81 -4.71
N HIS A 64 10.32 12.72 -5.30
CA HIS A 64 9.54 11.93 -6.26
C HIS A 64 8.29 11.29 -5.64
N ILE A 65 8.40 10.74 -4.43
CA ILE A 65 7.26 10.17 -3.71
C ILE A 65 6.22 11.26 -3.39
N ALA A 66 6.66 12.46 -2.99
CA ALA A 66 5.78 13.59 -2.71
C ALA A 66 5.06 14.12 -3.97
N ALA A 67 5.74 14.12 -5.13
CA ALA A 67 5.16 14.52 -6.40
C ALA A 67 4.06 13.55 -6.89
N ASN A 68 4.24 12.25 -6.68
CA ASN A 68 3.27 11.22 -7.10
C ASN A 68 2.02 11.10 -6.20
N ARG A 69 1.99 11.77 -5.04
CA ARG A 69 0.81 11.84 -4.15
C ARG A 69 -0.16 12.98 -4.48
N LYS A 70 0.18 13.89 -5.40
CA LYS A 70 -0.71 14.95 -5.89
C LYS A 70 -1.60 14.45 -7.02
#